data_AF-A0A0B4EGJ4-F1
#
_entry.id   AF-A0A0B4EGJ4-F1
#
_cell.length_a   1.000
_cell.length_b   1.000
_cell.length_c   1.000
_cell.angle_alpha   90.00
_cell.angle_beta   90.00
_cell.angle_gamma   90.00
#
_symmetry.space_group_name_H-M   'P 1'
#
loop_
_entity.id
_entity.type
_entity.pdbx_description
1 polymer ?
#
loop_
_entity_poly.entity_id
_entity_poly.type
_entity_poly.pdbx_seq_one_letter_code
_entity_poly.pdbx_strand_id
1 'polypeptide(L)'
;MFNNDFIKTDSFVLRPRYKYQWEGHENDYSNHLGVNLESEFSLPYGFAFEFNLYPEYVFTGDKFDTEKGKKTKNFTWKWKLT
;
A
#
# COMPACT_ATOMS: atom_id res chain seq x y z
N MET A 1 8.78 12.43 -23.59
CA MET A 1 9.38 11.44 -22.67
C MET A 1 10.56 12.11 -22.01
N PHE A 2 10.54 12.28 -20.69
CA PHE A 2 11.69 12.78 -19.95
C PHE A 2 12.77 11.70 -19.99
N ASN A 3 13.68 11.80 -20.96
CA ASN A 3 14.92 11.03 -20.95
C ASN A 3 15.92 11.84 -20.13
N ASN A 4 16.16 11.41 -18.90
CA ASN A 4 17.29 11.86 -18.13
C ASN A 4 18.21 10.64 -18.05
N ASP A 5 19.30 10.64 -18.82
CA ASP A 5 20.25 9.52 -18.99
C ASP A 5 20.94 9.07 -17.69
N PHE A 6 20.55 9.63 -16.54
CA PHE A 6 21.11 9.36 -15.23
C PHE A 6 20.21 8.53 -14.33
N ILE A 7 18.87 8.57 -14.48
CA ILE A 7 17.96 7.83 -13.61
C ILE A 7 17.09 6.93 -14.48
N LYS A 8 17.30 5.63 -14.36
CA LYS A 8 16.53 4.61 -15.08
C LYS A 8 15.55 3.97 -14.11
N THR A 9 14.27 3.94 -14.48
CA THR A 9 13.28 3.13 -13.77
C THR A 9 13.39 1.69 -14.26
N ASP A 10 13.70 0.76 -13.36
CA ASP A 10 13.77 -0.66 -13.68
C ASP A 10 12.43 -1.35 -13.44
N SER A 11 11.75 -1.01 -12.34
CA SER A 11 10.41 -1.51 -12.05
C SER A 11 9.52 -0.43 -11.45
N PHE A 12 8.25 -0.44 -11.85
CA PHE A 12 7.21 0.37 -11.25
C PHE A 12 5.91 -0.42 -11.25
N VAL A 13 5.49 -0.83 -10.06
CA VAL A 13 4.36 -1.74 -9.85
C VAL A 13 3.36 -1.05 -8.93
N LEU A 14 2.12 -0.95 -9.40
CA LEU A 14 1.00 -0.45 -8.62
C LEU A 14 -0.05 -1.56 -8.50
N ARG A 15 -0.32 -2.02 -7.27
CA ARG A 15 -1.26 -3.10 -6.99
C ARG A 15 -2.35 -2.62 -6.03
N PRO A 16 -3.57 -2.31 -6.51
CA PRO A 16 -4.70 -2.15 -5.61
C PRO A 16 -5.02 -3.48 -4.93
N ARG A 17 -5.41 -3.42 -3.66
CA ARG A 17 -5.78 -4.59 -2.83
C ARG A 17 -7.12 -4.34 -2.18
N TYR A 18 -7.97 -5.37 -2.21
CA TYR A 18 -9.20 -5.42 -1.43
C TYR A 18 -9.30 -6.79 -0.78
N LYS A 19 -9.64 -6.84 0.51
CA LYS A 19 -9.87 -8.06 1.27
C LYS A 19 -11.11 -7.90 2.12
N TYR A 20 -12.02 -8.87 2.02
CA TYR A 20 -13.11 -9.04 2.97
C TYR A 20 -12.71 -10.13 3.97
N GLN A 21 -12.89 -9.86 5.26
CA GLN A 21 -12.58 -10.79 6.34
C GLN A 21 -13.76 -10.86 7.29
N TRP A 22 -14.21 -12.07 7.56
CA TRP A 22 -15.31 -12.38 8.48
C TRP A 22 -14.72 -13.16 9.65
N GLU A 23 -14.81 -12.62 10.87
CA GLU A 23 -14.09 -13.13 12.05
C GLU A 23 -14.97 -13.91 13.04
N GLY A 24 -16.25 -14.17 12.74
CA GLY A 24 -17.09 -14.97 13.63
C GLY A 24 -18.59 -14.90 13.36
N HIS A 25 -19.38 -15.28 14.36
CA HIS A 25 -20.84 -15.26 14.27
C HIS A 25 -21.40 -13.84 14.32
N GLU A 26 -22.56 -13.64 13.67
CA GLU A 26 -23.32 -12.39 13.57
C GLU A 26 -22.74 -11.34 12.61
N ASN A 27 -22.04 -10.34 13.12
CA ASN A 27 -21.72 -9.11 12.37
C ASN A 27 -20.23 -8.72 12.41
N ASP A 28 -19.35 -9.59 12.91
CA ASP A 28 -17.93 -9.27 13.03
C ASP A 28 -17.25 -9.44 11.65
N TYR A 29 -17.28 -8.37 10.86
CA TYR A 29 -16.62 -8.31 9.56
C TYR A 29 -15.72 -7.08 9.44
N SER A 30 -14.66 -7.24 8.65
CA SER A 30 -13.74 -6.16 8.27
C SER A 30 -13.53 -6.13 6.76
N ASN A 31 -13.53 -4.92 6.21
CA ASN A 31 -13.16 -4.64 4.83
C ASN A 31 -11.80 -3.94 4.85
N HIS A 32 -10.84 -4.48 4.12
CA HIS A 32 -9.50 -3.92 3.99
C HIS A 32 -9.35 -3.41 2.56
N LEU A 33 -9.01 -2.13 2.41
CA LEU A 33 -8.72 -1.49 1.15
C LEU A 33 -7.29 -0.96 1.21
N GLY A 34 -6.42 -1.41 0.31
CA GLY A 34 -5.03 -0.98 0.29
C GLY A 34 -4.51 -0.78 -1.11
N VAL A 35 -3.33 -0.18 -1.20
CA VAL A 35 -2.58 -0.06 -2.45
C VAL A 35 -1.13 -0.35 -2.13
N ASN A 36 -0.48 -1.16 -2.96
CA ASN A 36 0.96 -1.36 -2.91
C ASN A 36 1.57 -0.61 -4.09
N LEU A 37 2.53 0.24 -3.82
CA LEU A 37 3.38 0.87 -4.80
C LEU A 37 4.80 0.39 -4.53
N GLU A 38 5.41 -0.23 -5.53
CA GLU A 38 6.78 -0.71 -5.49
C GLU A 38 7.52 -0.12 -6.68
N SER A 39 8.65 0.53 -6.43
CA SER A 39 9.45 1.14 -7.48
C SER A 39 10.93 0.94 -7.23
N GLU A 40 11.64 0.69 -8.32
CA GLU A 40 13.08 0.48 -8.34
C GLU A 40 13.71 1.32 -9.45
N PHE A 41 14.80 1.99 -9.10
CA PHE A 41 15.52 2.89 -9.96
C PHE A 41 17.01 2.59 -9.91
N SER A 42 17.62 2.36 -11.07
CA SER A 42 19.07 2.41 -11.24
C SER A 42 19.52 3.85 -11.40
N LEU A 43 20.51 4.22 -10.62
CA LEU A 43 21.20 5.49 -10.64
C LEU A 43 22.59 5.32 -11.26
N PRO A 44 23.30 6.40 -11.61
CA PRO A 44 24.65 6.31 -12.18
C PRO A 44 25.61 5.73 -11.15
N TYR A 45 26.77 5.25 -11.60
CA TYR A 45 27.83 4.69 -10.73
C TYR A 45 27.45 3.40 -9.99
N GLY A 46 26.42 2.69 -10.47
CA GLY A 46 26.01 1.39 -9.92
C GLY A 46 25.14 1.50 -8.66
N PHE A 47 24.69 2.70 -8.30
CA PHE A 47 23.73 2.89 -7.22
C PHE A 47 22.33 2.43 -7.66
N ALA A 48 21.55 1.94 -6.70
CA ALA A 48 20.17 1.53 -6.88
C ALA A 48 19.29 2.06 -5.75
N PHE A 49 18.15 2.62 -6.10
CA PHE A 49 17.15 3.14 -5.17
C PHE A 49 15.86 2.34 -5.28
N GLU A 50 15.38 1.83 -4.15
CA GLU A 50 14.11 1.12 -4.03
C GLU A 50 13.18 1.91 -3.11
N PHE A 51 11.94 2.09 -3.54
CA PHE A 51 10.89 2.74 -2.76
C PHE A 51 9.61 1.90 -2.79
N ASN A 52 9.13 1.53 -1.62
CA ASN A 52 7.91 0.77 -1.46
C ASN A 52 6.96 1.44 -0.48
N LEU A 53 5.69 1.50 -0.85
CA LEU A 53 4.64 2.17 -0.12
C LEU A 53 3.39 1.28 -0.05
N TYR A 54 2.89 1.06 1.16
CA TYR A 54 1.82 0.12 1.47
C TYR A 54 0.76 0.76 2.40
N PRO A 55 -0.01 1.76 1.94
CA PRO A 55 -1.19 2.23 2.65
C PRO A 55 -2.29 1.18 2.65
N GLU A 56 -2.93 1.01 3.80
CA GLU A 56 -4.07 0.13 3.99
C GLU A 56 -5.08 0.79 4.94
N TYR A 57 -6.35 0.64 4.61
CA TYR A 57 -7.47 1.17 5.33
C TYR A 57 -8.39 0.02 5.70
N VAL A 58 -8.67 -0.13 7.00
CA VAL A 58 -9.54 -1.18 7.53
C VAL A 58 -10.83 -0.54 8.04
N PHE A 59 -11.95 -1.04 7.54
CA PHE A 59 -13.30 -0.71 7.99
C PHE A 59 -13.85 -1.91 8.75
N THR A 60 -14.05 -1.78 10.07
CA THR A 60 -14.73 -2.80 10.89
C THR A 60 -16.13 -2.33 11.24
N GLY A 61 -17.12 -3.22 11.16
CA GLY A 61 -18.51 -2.88 11.48
C GLY A 61 -19.23 -3.98 12.24
N ASP A 62 -19.34 -3.85 13.56
CA ASP A 62 -20.11 -4.82 14.38
C ASP A 62 -21.61 -4.47 14.44
N LYS A 63 -22.00 -3.26 14.00
CA LYS A 63 -23.40 -2.79 13.88
C LYS A 63 -23.46 -1.56 12.97
N PHE A 64 -24.52 -1.47 12.14
CA PHE A 64 -24.94 -0.25 11.44
C PHE A 64 -25.41 0.82 12.46
N ASP A 65 -24.51 1.30 13.32
CA ASP A 65 -24.82 2.38 14.26
C ASP A 65 -24.18 3.68 13.80
N THR A 66 -25.01 4.70 13.75
CA THR A 66 -24.97 5.84 12.82
C THR A 66 -23.90 6.89 13.13
N GLU A 67 -22.78 6.55 13.79
CA GLU A 67 -21.80 7.60 14.15
C GLU A 67 -20.30 7.27 14.02
N LYS A 68 -19.82 6.02 14.10
CA LYS A 68 -18.37 5.74 13.93
C LYS A 68 -18.09 4.24 13.79
N GLY A 69 -18.12 3.71 12.56
CA GLY A 69 -17.38 2.48 12.27
C GLY A 69 -15.91 2.67 12.65
N LYS A 70 -15.30 1.66 13.30
CA LYS A 70 -13.87 1.72 13.67
C LYS A 70 -13.06 1.70 12.37
N LYS A 71 -12.36 2.80 12.12
CA LYS A 71 -11.55 3.05 10.92
C LYS A 71 -10.09 3.03 11.32
N THR A 72 -9.37 1.99 10.92
CA THR A 72 -7.94 1.87 11.20
C THR A 72 -7.16 2.14 9.91
N LYS A 73 -6.16 3.03 9.99
CA LYS A 73 -5.27 3.35 8.88
C LYS A 73 -3.90 2.82 9.20
N ASN A 74 -3.40 1.93 8.34
CA ASN A 74 -2.04 1.42 8.40
C ASN A 74 -1.25 2.05 7.25
N PHE A 75 -0.10 2.63 7.57
CA PHE A 75 0.78 3.24 6.57
C PHE A 75 2.18 2.70 6.79
N THR A 76 2.64 1.87 5.85
CA THR A 76 4.01 1.36 5.86
C THR A 76 4.74 1.88 4.63
N TRP A 77 5.93 2.44 4.84
CA TRP A 77 6.83 2.81 3.77
C TRP A 77 8.20 2.21 4.03
N LYS A 78 8.90 1.84 2.97
CA LYS A 78 10.26 1.33 3.00
C LYS A 78 11.03 1.99 1.88
N TRP A 79 12.28 2.30 2.16
CA TRP A 79 13.21 2.77 1.15
C TRP A 79 14.56 2.12 1.37
N LYS A 80 15.31 1.95 0.29
CA LYS A 80 16.65 1.40 0.32
C LYS A 80 17.48 2.09 -0.74
N LEU A 81 18.72 2.44 -0.40
CA LEU A 81 19.75 2.85 -1.34
C LEU A 81 20.88 1.82 -1.22
N THR A 82 21.27 1.21 -2.34
CA THR A 82 22.41 0.29 -2.44
C THR A 82 23.40 0.86 -3.42
#